data_AF-R8MEU2-F1
#
_entry.id   AF-R8MEU2-F1
#
_cell.length_a   1.000
_cell.length_b   1.000
_cell.length_c   1.000
_cell.angle_alpha   90.00
_cell.angle_beta   90.00
_cell.angle_gamma   90.00
#
_symmetry.space_group_name_H-M   'P 1'
#
loop_
_entity.id
_entity.type
_entity.pdbx_description
1 polymer ?
#
loop_
_entity_poly.entity_id
_entity_poly.type
_entity_poly.pdbx_seq_one_letter_code
_entity_poly.pdbx_strand_id
1 'polypeptide(L)'
;MIKFESSEQIKGTYENKEYDFDRYNFIKKRPLSTHETSVVVDFKGNKITGDTIAYGSWYDIELQECIDYLKTLQPSEIKRDFNSLIESNMGMEI
;
A
#
# COMPACT_ATOMS: atom_id res chain seq x y z
N MET A 1 -11.79 10.72 7.39
CA MET A 1 -10.39 10.93 7.80
C MET A 1 -9.63 9.63 7.55
N ILE A 2 -8.51 9.70 6.84
CA ILE A 2 -7.58 8.58 6.69
C ILE A 2 -6.62 8.64 7.88
N LYS A 3 -6.35 7.50 8.51
CA LYS A 3 -5.39 7.36 9.60
C LYS A 3 -4.43 6.23 9.24
N PHE A 4 -3.12 6.51 9.27
CA PHE A 4 -2.09 5.47 9.24
C PHE A 4 -2.14 4.62 10.52
N GLU A 5 -2.03 3.31 10.38
CA GLU A 5 -2.16 2.36 11.48
C GLU A 5 -0.85 1.61 11.74
N SER A 6 -0.24 1.05 10.70
CA SER A 6 1.03 0.31 10.82
C SER A 6 1.76 0.21 9.48
N SER A 7 3.08 -0.03 9.55
CA SER A 7 3.89 -0.40 8.39
C SER A 7 4.85 -1.53 8.72
N GLU A 8 4.98 -2.46 7.78
CA GLU A 8 5.75 -3.68 7.92
C GLU A 8 6.62 -3.89 6.69
N GLN A 9 7.87 -4.30 6.91
CA GLN A 9 8.77 -4.74 5.84
C GLN A 9 8.78 -6.27 5.84
N ILE A 10 8.47 -6.85 4.68
CA ILE A 10 8.45 -8.31 4.49
C ILE A 10 9.45 -8.66 3.40
N LYS A 11 10.50 -9.38 3.82
CA LYS A 11 11.56 -9.86 2.94
C LYS A 11 11.92 -11.29 3.26
N GLY A 12 11.93 -12.16 2.26
CA GLY A 12 12.30 -13.56 2.46
C GLY A 12 11.92 -14.44 1.28
N THR A 13 11.99 -15.74 1.52
CA THR A 13 11.63 -16.76 0.55
C THR A 13 10.58 -17.68 1.16
N TYR A 14 9.46 -17.89 0.46
CA TYR A 14 8.41 -18.82 0.85
C TYR A 14 8.00 -19.64 -0.38
N GLU A 15 7.89 -20.96 -0.23
CA GLU A 15 7.58 -21.88 -1.35
C GLU A 15 8.43 -21.63 -2.62
N ASN A 16 9.74 -21.42 -2.46
CA ASN A 16 10.69 -21.10 -3.53
C ASN A 16 10.42 -19.79 -4.30
N LYS A 17 9.55 -18.92 -3.78
CA LYS A 17 9.33 -17.57 -4.29
C LYS A 17 9.98 -16.56 -3.36
N GLU A 18 10.73 -15.64 -3.95
CA GLU A 18 11.30 -14.51 -3.22
C GLU A 18 10.25 -13.40 -3.11
N TYR A 19 10.20 -12.77 -1.94
CA TYR A 19 9.34 -11.65 -1.63
C TYR A 19 10.20 -10.51 -1.10
N ASP A 20 9.95 -9.31 -1.60
CA ASP A 20 10.54 -8.08 -1.05
C ASP A 20 9.54 -6.93 -1.21
N PHE A 21 8.73 -6.71 -0.17
CA PHE A 21 7.68 -5.69 -0.19
C PHE A 21 7.52 -4.99 1.16
N ASP A 22 6.98 -3.78 1.12
CA ASP A 22 6.48 -3.08 2.30
C ASP A 22 4.96 -3.07 2.25
N ARG A 23 4.32 -3.27 3.41
CA ARG A 23 2.87 -3.14 3.59
C ARG A 23 2.56 -1.97 4.51
N TYR A 24 1.62 -1.14 4.10
CA TYR A 24 1.14 0.03 4.84
C TYR A 24 -0.36 -0.13 5.09
N ASN A 25 -0.76 -0.12 6.35
CA ASN A 25 -2.16 -0.30 6.75
C ASN A 25 -2.76 1.03 7.19
N PHE A 26 -4.00 1.26 6.78
CA PHE A 26 -4.75 2.48 7.02
C PHE A 26 -6.17 2.18 7.51
N ILE A 27 -6.72 3.11 8.29
CA ILE A 27 -8.13 3.11 8.67
C ILE A 27 -8.78 4.38 8.13
N LYS A 28 -9.82 4.22 7.30
CA LYS A 28 -10.65 5.31 6.79
C LYS A 28 -12.06 5.19 7.36
N LYS A 29 -12.36 6.05 8.34
CA LYS A 29 -13.71 6.14 8.93
C LYS A 29 -14.61 7.04 8.09
N ARG A 30 -15.76 6.49 7.69
CA ARG A 30 -16.91 7.19 7.08
C ARG A 30 -18.09 7.14 8.04
N PRO A 31 -19.12 8.00 7.89
CA PRO A 31 -20.27 8.01 8.81
C PRO A 31 -20.99 6.67 8.96
N LEU A 32 -20.96 5.82 7.92
CA LEU A 32 -21.69 4.56 7.86
C LEU A 32 -20.78 3.31 7.82
N SER A 33 -19.46 3.48 7.76
CA SER A 33 -18.53 2.37 7.60
C SER A 33 -17.11 2.69 8.05
N THR A 34 -16.43 1.66 8.54
CA THR A 34 -14.97 1.66 8.68
C THR A 34 -14.40 0.90 7.49
N HIS A 35 -13.40 1.49 6.86
CA HIS A 35 -12.62 0.84 5.82
C HIS A 35 -11.23 0.59 6.38
N GLU A 36 -10.82 -0.67 6.39
CA GLU A 36 -9.44 -1.08 6.69
C GLU A 36 -8.76 -1.31 5.35
N THR A 37 -7.69 -0.59 5.07
CA THR A 37 -7.03 -0.59 3.75
C THR A 37 -5.59 -1.01 3.91
N SER A 38 -5.14 -1.94 3.09
CA SER A 38 -3.73 -2.34 2.98
C SER A 38 -3.19 -1.88 1.64
N VAL A 39 -2.03 -1.22 1.63
CA VAL A 39 -1.28 -0.92 0.40
C VAL A 39 0.05 -1.65 0.46
N VAL A 40 0.35 -2.40 -0.60
CA VAL A 40 1.58 -3.17 -0.77
C VAL A 40 2.44 -2.50 -1.85
N VAL A 41 3.69 -2.21 -1.48
CA VAL A 41 4.74 -1.74 -2.38
C VAL A 41 5.70 -2.90 -2.60
N ASP A 42 5.59 -3.58 -3.74
CA ASP A 42 6.41 -4.74 -4.10
C ASP A 42 7.62 -4.31 -4.92
N PHE A 43 8.79 -4.26 -4.26
CA PHE A 43 10.06 -3.87 -4.86
C PHE A 43 10.61 -4.95 -5.79
N LYS A 44 10.26 -6.22 -5.57
CA LYS A 44 10.70 -7.33 -6.44
C LYS A 44 9.86 -7.37 -7.72
N GLY A 45 8.56 -7.20 -7.59
CA GLY A 45 7.58 -7.19 -8.69
C GLY A 45 7.43 -5.85 -9.41
N ASN A 46 8.05 -4.78 -8.91
CA ASN A 46 7.89 -3.40 -9.39
C ASN A 46 6.41 -2.96 -9.46
N LYS A 47 5.62 -3.31 -8.43
CA LYS A 47 4.16 -3.15 -8.45
C LYS A 47 3.66 -2.52 -7.16
N ILE A 48 2.65 -1.66 -7.30
CA ILE A 48 1.84 -1.19 -6.17
C ILE A 48 0.44 -1.77 -6.29
N THR A 49 -0.06 -2.38 -5.21
CA THR A 49 -1.42 -2.92 -5.12
C THR A 49 -2.04 -2.56 -3.79
N GLY A 50 -3.36 -2.62 -3.69
CA GLY A 50 -4.02 -2.48 -2.42
C GLY A 50 -5.38 -3.16 -2.39
N ASP A 51 -5.80 -3.46 -1.18
CA ASP A 51 -7.07 -4.05 -0.85
C ASP A 51 -7.73 -3.26 0.28
N THR A 52 -9.05 -3.36 0.38
CA THR A 52 -9.78 -2.82 1.51
C THR A 52 -10.88 -3.76 1.97
N ILE A 53 -11.00 -3.88 3.29
CA ILE A 53 -12.14 -4.49 3.95
C ILE A 53 -13.14 -3.37 4.24
N ALA A 54 -14.33 -3.47 3.67
CA ALA A 54 -15.44 -2.56 3.94
C ALA A 54 -16.77 -3.34 3.92
N TYR A 55 -17.78 -2.91 4.66
CA TYR A 55 -19.11 -3.55 4.61
C TYR A 55 -19.09 -5.09 4.80
N GLY A 56 -18.10 -5.62 5.52
CA GLY A 56 -17.92 -7.06 5.73
C GLY A 56 -17.40 -7.85 4.52
N SER A 57 -16.77 -7.21 3.55
CA SER A 57 -16.22 -7.85 2.35
C SER A 57 -14.90 -7.22 1.92
N TRP A 58 -14.14 -7.96 1.11
CA TRP A 58 -12.88 -7.52 0.51
C TRP A 58 -13.12 -6.89 -0.85
N TYR A 59 -12.40 -5.80 -1.13
CA TYR A 59 -12.42 -5.10 -2.41
C TYR A 59 -11.00 -4.74 -2.80
N ASP A 60 -10.68 -4.87 -4.07
CA ASP A 60 -9.45 -4.28 -4.61
C ASP A 60 -9.61 -2.75 -4.68
N ILE A 61 -8.51 -2.02 -4.45
CA ILE A 61 -8.45 -0.58 -4.72
C ILE A 61 -7.54 -0.29 -5.89
N GLU A 62 -7.89 0.74 -6.65
CA GLU A 62 -7.13 1.14 -7.83
C GLU A 62 -5.75 1.70 -7.46
N LEU A 63 -4.81 1.62 -8.39
CA LEU A 63 -3.45 2.14 -8.22
C LEU A 63 -3.44 3.61 -7.76
N GLN A 64 -4.30 4.45 -8.35
CA GLN A 64 -4.39 5.86 -7.97
C GLN A 64 -4.81 6.03 -6.52
N GLU A 65 -5.78 5.23 -6.04
CA GLU A 65 -6.19 5.26 -4.64
C GLU A 65 -5.05 4.76 -3.73
N CYS A 66 -4.30 3.73 -4.13
CA CYS A 66 -3.11 3.28 -3.41
C CYS A 66 -2.09 4.41 -3.24
N ILE A 67 -1.79 5.14 -4.31
CA ILE A 67 -0.85 6.26 -4.30
C ILE A 67 -1.36 7.39 -3.39
N ASP A 68 -2.65 7.67 -3.42
CA ASP A 68 -3.26 8.69 -2.56
C ASP A 68 -3.11 8.32 -1.08
N TYR A 69 -3.24 7.04 -0.71
CA TYR A 69 -2.92 6.58 0.64
C TYR A 69 -1.43 6.77 0.98
N LEU A 70 -0.52 6.33 0.09
CA LEU A 70 0.92 6.46 0.32
C LEU A 70 1.37 7.92 0.50
N LYS A 71 0.76 8.86 -0.22
CA LYS A 71 1.03 10.31 -0.08
C LYS A 71 0.62 10.90 1.28
N THR A 72 -0.18 10.19 2.07
CA THR A 72 -0.55 10.64 3.44
C THR A 72 0.49 10.30 4.49
N LEU A 73 1.44 9.41 4.17
CA LEU A 73 2.46 8.95 5.09
C LEU A 73 3.39 10.09 5.52
N GLN A 74 3.72 10.11 6.81
CA GLN A 74 4.78 10.93 7.35
C GLN A 74 6.15 10.29 7.06
N PRO A 75 7.24 11.08 6.99
CA PRO A 75 8.57 10.53 6.73
C PRO A 75 9.00 9.42 7.70
N SER A 76 8.55 9.46 8.95
CA SER A 76 8.83 8.42 9.96
C SER A 76 8.05 7.12 9.79
N GLU A 77 7.00 7.11 8.95
CA GLU A 77 6.12 5.96 8.71
C GLU A 77 6.59 5.15 7.48
N ILE A 78 7.34 5.80 6.59
CA ILE A 78 7.93 5.23 5.37
C ILE A 78 9.10 4.32 5.75
N LYS A 79 9.04 3.05 5.34
CA LYS A 79 10.11 2.08 5.59
C LYS A 79 11.27 2.25 4.62
N ARG A 80 10.95 2.44 3.33
CA ARG A 80 11.89 2.55 2.22
C ARG A 80 11.35 3.50 1.18
N ASP A 81 12.26 4.16 0.46
CA ASP A 81 11.87 5.02 -0.65
C ASP A 81 11.24 4.20 -1.77
N PHE A 82 10.07 4.66 -2.25
CA PHE A 82 9.29 4.01 -3.31
C PHE A 82 8.83 5.00 -4.38
N ASN A 83 9.42 6.21 -4.42
CA ASN A 83 9.03 7.24 -5.38
C ASN A 83 9.25 6.80 -6.84
N SER A 84 10.38 6.14 -7.11
CA SER A 84 10.66 5.58 -8.44
C SER A 84 9.64 4.53 -8.87
N LEU A 85 9.10 3.75 -7.92
CA LEU A 85 8.02 2.81 -8.18
C LEU A 85 6.72 3.53 -8.54
N ILE A 86 6.39 4.62 -7.85
CA ILE A 86 5.22 5.45 -8.18
C ILE A 86 5.34 6.01 -9.60
N GLU A 87 6.49 6.57 -9.96
CA GLU A 87 6.76 7.10 -11.30
C GLU A 87 6.61 6.01 -12.37
N SER A 88 7.26 4.86 -12.15
CA SER A 88 7.18 3.72 -13.06
C SER A 88 5.74 3.19 -13.23
N ASN A 89 4.97 3.10 -12.15
CA ASN A 89 3.59 2.57 -12.19
C ASN A 89 2.59 3.58 -12.77
N MET A 90 2.90 4.89 -12.71
CA MET A 90 2.11 5.95 -13.32
C MET A 90 2.44 6.19 -14.80
N GLY A 91 3.44 5.51 -15.35
CA GLY A 91 3.91 5.74 -16.72
C GLY A 91 4.57 7.11 -16.91
N MET A 92 5.11 7.69 -15.84
CA MET A 92 5.91 8.92 -15.91
C MET A 92 7.35 8.50 -16.26
N GLU A 93 7.93 9.08 -17.32
CA GLU A 93 9.30 8.75 -17.77
C GLU A 93 10.33 9.05 -16.67
N ILE A 94 11.34 8.16 -16.55
CA ILE A 94 12.47 8.25 -15.60
C ILE A 94 13.59 9.09 -16.22
#